data_AF-A0A9C9G5F8-F1
#
_entry.id   AF-A0A9C9G5F8-F1
#
_cell.length_a   1.000
_cell.length_b   1.000
_cell.length_c   1.000
_cell.angle_alpha   90.00
_cell.angle_beta   90.00
_cell.angle_gamma   90.00
#
_symmetry.space_group_name_H-M   'P 1'
#
loop_
_entity.id
_entity.type
_entity.pdbx_description
1 polymer ?
#
loop_
_entity_poly.entity_id
_entity_poly.type
_entity_poly.pdbx_seq_one_letter_code
_entity_poly.pdbx_strand_id
1 'polypeptide(L)'
;MLKVAAILIFLLGAVHSILGERYILIRLFRRENIPRLFGSDSFTKGTLRFAWHVTTFAWWGFAYLLWQISAGEEGISQTVLYTIVAVSFISGVFAFYFTRGKHLSWVIFIIIAGLAYCTAQNS
;
A
#
# COMPACT_ATOMS: atom_id res chain seq x y z
N MET A 1 20.20 5.84 14.81
CA MET A 1 20.04 6.25 13.40
C MET A 1 18.86 5.57 12.73
N LEU A 2 18.69 4.24 12.82
CA LEU A 2 17.57 3.51 12.19
C LEU A 2 16.17 3.95 12.67
N LYS A 3 15.95 4.20 13.97
CA LYS A 3 14.67 4.75 14.47
C LYS A 3 14.28 6.06 13.78
N VAL A 4 15.25 6.94 13.55
CA VAL A 4 15.02 8.22 12.85
C VAL A 4 14.63 7.95 11.40
N ALA A 5 15.33 7.04 10.70
CA ALA A 5 14.97 6.65 9.34
C ALA A 5 13.55 6.05 9.27
N ALA A 6 13.18 5.18 10.23
CA ALA A 6 11.84 4.60 10.34
C ALA A 6 10.76 5.69 10.51
N ILE A 7 10.97 6.65 11.40
CA ILE A 7 10.06 7.78 11.61
C ILE A 7 9.93 8.62 10.34
N LEU A 8 11.05 8.93 9.67
CA LEU A 8 11.03 9.72 8.43
C LEU A 8 10.30 9.00 7.29
N ILE A 9 10.49 7.69 7.15
CA ILE A 9 9.77 6.89 6.13
C ILE A 9 8.28 6.82 6.44
N PHE A 10 7.90 6.67 7.72
CA PHE A 10 6.51 6.69 8.14
C PHE A 10 5.86 8.04 7.79
N LEU A 11 6.53 9.14 8.13
CA LEU A 11 6.09 10.50 7.79
C LEU A 11 6.03 10.72 6.27
N LEU A 12 7.01 10.20 5.51
CA LEU A 12 6.99 10.26 4.04
C LEU A 12 5.73 9.61 3.47
N GLY A 13 5.37 8.41 3.94
CA GLY A 13 4.13 7.74 3.55
C GLY A 13 2.89 8.58 3.88
N ALA A 14 2.80 9.10 5.11
CA ALA A 14 1.66 9.93 5.55
C ALA A 14 1.53 11.21 4.70
N VAL A 15 2.63 11.94 4.52
CA VAL A 15 2.69 13.17 3.72
C VAL A 15 2.34 12.89 2.25
N HIS A 16 2.87 11.82 1.67
CA HIS A 16 2.56 11.41 0.30
C HIS A 16 1.05 11.18 0.11
N SER A 17 0.43 10.45 1.04
CA SER A 17 -1.01 10.16 1.02
C SER A 17 -1.86 11.42 1.19
N ILE A 18 -1.61 12.20 2.24
CA ILE A 18 -2.44 13.35 2.63
C ILE A 18 -2.30 14.50 1.64
N LEU A 19 -1.05 14.91 1.32
CA LEU A 19 -0.83 16.02 0.42
C LEU A 19 -1.22 15.65 -1.01
N GLY A 20 -0.94 14.41 -1.43
CA GLY A 20 -1.31 13.96 -2.77
C GLY A 20 -2.81 13.85 -2.99
N GLU A 21 -3.59 13.30 -2.05
CA GLU A 21 -5.06 13.29 -2.18
C GLU A 21 -5.59 14.73 -2.22
N ARG A 22 -5.18 15.57 -1.27
CA ARG A 22 -5.72 16.94 -1.13
C ARG A 22 -5.36 17.85 -2.30
N TYR A 23 -4.10 17.82 -2.75
CA TYR A 23 -3.57 18.82 -3.67
C TYR A 23 -3.44 18.32 -5.12
N ILE A 24 -3.40 17.01 -5.35
CA ILE A 24 -3.26 16.43 -6.69
C ILE A 24 -4.55 15.72 -7.07
N LEU A 25 -4.93 14.64 -6.38
CA LEU A 25 -6.03 13.77 -6.81
C LEU A 25 -7.38 14.48 -6.79
N ILE A 26 -7.77 15.13 -5.70
CA ILE A 26 -9.03 15.88 -5.63
C ILE A 26 -9.10 16.94 -6.73
N ARG A 27 -8.00 17.66 -7.00
CA ARG A 27 -7.97 18.69 -8.04
C ARG A 27 -8.03 18.10 -9.44
N LEU A 28 -7.33 16.98 -9.66
CA LEU A 28 -7.37 16.24 -10.92
C LEU A 28 -8.80 15.74 -11.17
N PHE A 29 -9.45 15.16 -10.17
CA PHE A 29 -10.77 14.54 -10.27
C PHE A 29 -11.93 15.52 -10.47
N ARG A 30 -11.70 16.82 -10.23
CA ARG A 30 -12.63 17.90 -10.57
C ARG A 30 -12.60 18.28 -12.05
N ARG A 31 -11.60 17.83 -12.82
CA ARG A 31 -11.55 18.07 -14.26
C ARG A 31 -12.54 17.15 -14.98
N GLU A 32 -13.18 17.68 -16.02
CA GLU A 32 -14.18 16.93 -16.81
C GLU A 32 -13.55 16.03 -17.90
N ASN A 33 -12.25 16.16 -18.13
CA ASN A 33 -11.51 15.48 -19.20
C ASN A 33 -10.73 14.24 -18.73
N ILE A 34 -11.11 13.63 -17.61
CA ILE A 34 -10.51 12.36 -17.19
C ILE A 34 -10.96 11.24 -18.14
N PRO A 35 -10.04 10.38 -18.61
CA PRO A 35 -10.39 9.24 -19.45
C PRO A 35 -11.50 8.39 -18.85
N ARG A 36 -12.54 8.16 -19.64
CA ARG A 36 -13.66 7.29 -19.26
C ARG A 36 -13.36 5.87 -19.71
N LEU A 37 -13.33 4.94 -18.77
CA LEU A 37 -13.12 3.52 -19.01
C LEU A 37 -14.33 2.76 -18.45
N PHE A 38 -14.82 1.77 -19.19
CA PHE A 38 -16.04 1.04 -18.82
C PHE A 38 -17.25 1.98 -18.61
N GLY A 39 -17.41 2.98 -19.49
CA GLY A 39 -18.56 3.88 -19.53
C GLY A 39 -18.56 5.03 -18.51
N SER A 40 -17.57 5.15 -17.62
CA SER A 40 -17.47 6.26 -16.65
C SER A 40 -16.01 6.58 -16.30
N ASP A 41 -15.75 7.68 -15.58
CA ASP A 41 -14.43 8.00 -15.03
C ASP A 41 -14.15 7.31 -13.68
N SER A 42 -15.13 6.61 -13.12
CA SER A 42 -15.06 6.01 -11.78
C SER A 42 -13.91 5.00 -11.64
N PHE A 43 -13.69 4.18 -12.67
CA PHE A 43 -12.58 3.24 -12.69
C PHE A 43 -11.24 3.96 -12.72
N THR A 44 -11.07 4.94 -13.62
CA THR A 44 -9.83 5.73 -13.74
C THR A 44 -9.51 6.45 -12.43
N LYS A 45 -10.50 7.13 -11.83
CA LYS A 45 -10.34 7.82 -10.53
C LYS A 45 -10.02 6.84 -9.40
N GLY A 46 -10.69 5.69 -9.37
CA GLY A 46 -10.44 4.63 -8.40
C GLY A 46 -9.03 4.06 -8.51
N THR A 47 -8.60 3.68 -9.71
CA THR A 47 -7.25 3.17 -9.97
C THR A 47 -6.18 4.20 -9.61
N LEU A 48 -6.40 5.49 -9.91
CA LEU A 48 -5.47 6.56 -9.52
C LEU A 48 -5.38 6.74 -8.00
N ARG A 49 -6.50 6.71 -7.27
CA ARG A 49 -6.47 6.72 -5.79
C ARG A 49 -5.73 5.54 -5.23
N PHE A 50 -6.04 4.33 -5.73
CA PHE A 50 -5.38 3.12 -5.29
C PHE A 50 -3.86 3.20 -5.52
N ALA A 51 -3.44 3.53 -6.74
CA ALA A 51 -2.03 3.64 -7.11
C ALA A 51 -1.29 4.69 -6.28
N TRP A 52 -1.98 5.73 -5.82
CA TRP A 52 -1.42 6.74 -4.95
C TRP A 52 -1.24 6.26 -3.51
N HIS A 53 -2.26 5.59 -2.95
CA HIS A 53 -2.24 5.18 -1.54
C HIS A 53 -1.44 3.89 -1.30
N VAL A 54 -1.31 2.99 -2.28
CA VAL A 54 -0.55 1.74 -2.12
C VAL A 54 0.91 1.99 -1.72
N THR A 55 1.51 3.06 -2.24
CA THR A 55 2.86 3.50 -1.87
C THR A 55 2.99 3.81 -0.38
N THR A 56 1.93 4.31 0.26
CA THR A 56 1.91 4.57 1.71
C THR A 56 2.03 3.28 2.52
N PHE A 57 1.30 2.23 2.12
CA PHE A 57 1.37 0.93 2.80
C PHE A 57 2.76 0.30 2.67
N ALA A 58 3.36 0.39 1.49
CA ALA A 58 4.73 -0.07 1.28
C ALA A 58 5.73 0.69 2.17
N TRP A 59 5.66 2.02 2.21
CA TRP A 59 6.54 2.82 3.08
C TRP A 59 6.33 2.52 4.56
N TRP A 60 5.10 2.35 5.01
CA TRP A 60 4.83 2.00 6.40
C TRP A 60 5.32 0.60 6.76
N GLY A 61 5.25 -0.36 5.83
CA GLY A 61 5.90 -1.67 5.98
C GLY A 61 7.41 -1.52 6.18
N PHE A 62 8.10 -0.74 5.34
CA PHE A 62 9.53 -0.50 5.48
C PHE A 62 9.89 0.24 6.78
N ALA A 63 9.10 1.22 7.19
CA ALA A 63 9.28 1.92 8.46
C ALA A 63 9.20 0.95 9.65
N TYR A 64 8.21 0.05 9.63
CA TYR A 64 8.04 -0.98 10.66
C TYR A 64 9.23 -1.93 10.70
N LEU A 65 9.71 -2.42 9.55
CA LEU A 65 10.88 -3.30 9.49
C LEU A 65 12.14 -2.63 10.03
N LEU A 66 12.41 -1.38 9.65
CA LEU A 66 13.56 -0.63 10.19
C LEU A 66 13.45 -0.39 11.69
N TRP A 67 12.24 -0.16 12.19
CA TRP A 67 12.01 -0.04 13.63
C TRP A 67 12.34 -1.34 14.36
N GLN A 68 11.89 -2.49 13.84
CA GLN A 68 12.14 -3.79 14.47
C GLN A 68 13.61 -4.20 14.44
N ILE A 69 14.30 -3.96 13.31
CA ILE A 69 15.77 -4.12 13.24
C ILE A 69 16.46 -3.24 14.27
N SER A 70 16.00 -1.99 14.43
CA SER A 70 16.56 -1.09 15.44
C SER A 70 16.25 -1.50 16.88
N ALA A 71 15.22 -2.31 17.11
CA ALA A 71 14.82 -2.78 18.42
C ALA A 71 15.52 -4.09 18.82
N GLY A 72 16.27 -4.72 17.90
CA GLY A 72 16.96 -5.98 18.15
C GLY A 72 16.05 -7.19 18.07
N GLU A 73 15.01 -7.15 17.21
CA GLU A 73 14.08 -8.26 17.00
C GLU A 73 14.80 -9.57 16.63
N GLU A 74 14.65 -10.60 17.46
CA GLU A 74 15.32 -11.90 17.31
C GLU A 74 14.72 -12.72 16.16
N GLY A 75 13.45 -12.47 15.80
CA GLY A 75 12.69 -13.19 14.76
C GLY A 75 12.55 -12.44 13.43
N ILE A 76 13.56 -11.69 12.98
CA ILE A 76 13.39 -10.72 11.87
C ILE A 76 12.82 -11.33 10.58
N SER A 77 13.15 -12.59 10.25
CA SER A 77 12.59 -13.27 9.08
C SER A 77 11.07 -13.45 9.18
N GLN A 78 10.56 -13.86 10.34
CA GLN A 78 9.11 -13.96 10.58
C GLN A 78 8.46 -12.58 10.55
N THR A 79 9.09 -11.58 11.17
CA THR A 79 8.61 -10.18 11.13
C THR A 79 8.50 -9.66 9.71
N VAL A 80 9.49 -9.94 8.85
CA VAL A 80 9.48 -9.59 7.43
C VAL A 80 8.30 -10.26 6.71
N LEU A 81 8.12 -11.57 6.90
CA LEU A 81 7.03 -12.30 6.25
C LEU A 81 5.66 -11.76 6.67
N TYR A 82 5.41 -11.61 7.97
CA TYR A 82 4.13 -11.07 8.45
C TYR A 82 3.89 -9.62 8.02
N THR A 83 4.96 -8.81 7.90
CA THR A 83 4.84 -7.45 7.35
C THR A 83 4.44 -7.49 5.88
N ILE A 84 5.03 -8.38 5.07
CA ILE A 84 4.67 -8.57 3.67
C ILE A 84 3.22 -9.05 3.55
N VAL A 85 2.79 -9.98 4.41
CA VAL A 85 1.38 -10.44 4.49
C VAL A 85 0.46 -9.26 4.73
N ALA A 86 0.71 -8.47 5.78
CA ALA A 86 -0.13 -7.34 6.15
C ALA A 86 -0.20 -6.28 5.05
N VAL A 87 0.95 -5.83 4.54
CA VAL A 87 1.03 -4.80 3.48
C VAL A 87 0.35 -5.27 2.20
N SER A 88 0.61 -6.51 1.77
CA SER A 88 0.02 -7.06 0.54
C SER A 88 -1.48 -7.27 0.70
N PHE A 89 -1.94 -7.80 1.83
CA PHE A 89 -3.37 -8.00 2.09
C PHE A 89 -4.13 -6.67 2.08
N ILE A 90 -3.65 -5.67 2.82
CA ILE A 90 -4.26 -4.33 2.86
C ILE A 90 -4.27 -3.71 1.46
N SER A 91 -3.16 -3.83 0.72
CA SER A 91 -3.06 -3.34 -0.66
C SER A 91 -4.08 -4.04 -1.59
N GLY A 92 -4.28 -5.35 -1.43
CA GLY A 92 -5.28 -6.12 -2.17
C GLY A 92 -6.72 -5.68 -1.88
N VAL A 93 -7.06 -5.52 -0.60
CA VAL A 93 -8.38 -5.01 -0.16
C VAL A 93 -8.64 -3.61 -0.73
N PHE A 94 -7.65 -2.72 -0.67
CA PHE A 94 -7.75 -1.37 -1.21
C PHE A 94 -7.87 -1.36 -2.74
N ALA A 95 -7.09 -2.19 -3.44
CA ALA A 95 -7.19 -2.36 -4.89
C ALA A 95 -8.59 -2.81 -5.29
N PHE A 96 -9.14 -3.81 -4.59
CA PHE A 96 -10.49 -4.30 -4.84
C PHE A 96 -11.54 -3.21 -4.60
N TYR A 97 -11.46 -2.53 -3.45
CA TYR A 97 -12.41 -1.49 -3.05
C TYR A 97 -12.44 -0.30 -4.04
N PHE A 98 -11.29 0.30 -4.31
CA PHE A 98 -11.21 1.50 -5.15
C PHE A 98 -11.51 1.22 -6.62
N THR A 99 -11.14 0.04 -7.13
CA THR A 99 -11.36 -0.31 -8.54
C THR A 99 -12.65 -1.09 -8.78
N ARG A 100 -13.42 -1.39 -7.72
CA ARG A 100 -14.61 -2.26 -7.74
C ARG A 100 -14.32 -3.62 -8.38
N GLY A 101 -13.16 -4.18 -8.05
CA GLY A 101 -12.67 -5.46 -8.57
C GLY A 101 -12.24 -5.47 -10.05
N LYS A 102 -12.35 -4.35 -10.78
CA LYS A 102 -12.03 -4.29 -12.22
C LYS A 102 -10.53 -4.30 -12.52
N HIS A 103 -9.68 -3.93 -11.55
CA HIS A 103 -8.23 -3.98 -11.71
C HIS A 103 -7.66 -5.23 -11.03
N LEU A 104 -7.11 -6.16 -11.80
CA LEU A 104 -6.71 -7.49 -11.31
C LEU A 104 -5.53 -7.50 -10.32
N SER A 105 -4.92 -6.35 -10.01
CA SER A 105 -3.84 -6.29 -9.01
C SER A 105 -4.28 -6.82 -7.65
N TRP A 106 -5.56 -6.71 -7.29
CA TRP A 106 -6.04 -7.23 -6.00
C TRP A 106 -5.79 -8.74 -5.88
N VAL A 107 -6.00 -9.50 -6.96
CA VAL A 107 -5.74 -10.96 -6.98
C VAL A 107 -4.28 -11.23 -6.69
N ILE A 108 -3.38 -10.51 -7.37
CA ILE A 108 -1.93 -10.68 -7.21
C ILE A 108 -1.49 -10.33 -5.79
N PHE A 109 -1.99 -9.23 -5.22
CA PHE A 109 -1.72 -8.85 -3.83
C PHE A 109 -2.19 -9.90 -2.82
N ILE A 110 -3.38 -10.48 -3.02
CA ILE A 110 -3.91 -11.54 -2.16
C ILE A 110 -3.09 -12.83 -2.30
N ILE A 111 -2.65 -13.19 -3.51
CA ILE A 111 -1.76 -14.34 -3.73
C ILE A 111 -0.45 -14.15 -2.98
N ILE A 112 0.18 -12.96 -3.09
CA ILE A 112 1.43 -12.65 -2.37
C ILE A 112 1.21 -12.80 -0.86
N ALA A 113 0.12 -12.24 -0.32
CA ALA A 113 -0.20 -12.35 1.09
C ALA A 113 -0.39 -13.81 1.53
N GLY A 114 -1.12 -14.62 0.75
CA GLY A 114 -1.35 -16.03 1.04
C GLY A 114 -0.06 -16.86 1.02
N LEU A 115 0.78 -16.68 -0.01
CA LEU A 115 2.05 -17.40 -0.13
C LEU A 115 3.01 -17.03 1.01
N ALA A 116 3.17 -15.75 1.32
CA ALA A 116 4.01 -15.30 2.42
C ALA A 116 3.51 -15.80 3.79
N TYR A 117 2.18 -15.86 3.98
CA TYR A 117 1.58 -16.40 5.20
C TYR A 117 1.85 -17.91 5.34
N CYS A 118 1.68 -18.68 4.27
CA CYS A 118 2.01 -20.10 4.26
C CYS A 118 3.49 -20.34 4.60
N THR A 119 4.41 -19.51 4.09
CA THR A 119 5.83 -19.61 4.47
C THR A 119 6.05 -19.24 5.94
N ALA A 120 5.42 -18.18 6.43
CA ALA A 120 5.55 -17.72 7.82
C ALA A 120 5.08 -18.76 8.85
N GLN A 121 4.05 -19.54 8.52
CA GLN A 121 3.54 -20.60 9.40
C GLN A 121 4.45 -21.83 9.47
N ASN A 122 5.30 -22.04 8.45
CA ASN A 122 6.17 -23.21 8.35
C ASN A 122 7.63 -22.91 8.75
N SER A 123 7.93 -21.68 9.19
CA SER A 123 9.29 -21.21 9.56
C SER A 123 9.40 -20.98 11.05
#